data_AF-A0A532CPH4-F1
#
_entry.id   AF-A0A532CPH4-F1
#
_cell.length_a   1.000
_cell.length_b   1.000
_cell.length_c   1.000
_cell.angle_alpha   90.00
_cell.angle_beta   90.00
_cell.angle_gamma   90.00
#
_symmetry.space_group_name_H-M   'P 1'
#
loop_
_entity.id
_entity.type
_entity.pdbx_description
1 polymer ?
#
loop_
_entity_poly.entity_id
_entity_poly.type
_entity_poly.pdbx_seq_one_letter_code
_entity_poly.pdbx_strand_id
1 'polypeptide(L)'
;MFSCGEAVWQGELVCDGDLSVTAHWRRNVVQSNVVQQGGFTLIEGMVASAILAVGLLALAGMQGISLGGNISANESGRVTNIASDMMERIKFNRTNALSYQSLNTTVGCAGIPAAQVMARGDCLQWQALVNTSGLTTARGTVAVVRLDADPTLNPVTLNQFLVTVSVFWTANAQSGAPAKTATFTTVLAPE
;
A
#
# COMPACT_ATOMS: atom_id res chain seq x y z
N MET A 1 35.21 21.44 -64.29
CA MET A 1 34.72 20.55 -63.22
C MET A 1 35.89 20.40 -62.24
N PHE A 2 36.25 21.38 -61.42
CA PHE A 2 35.49 22.22 -60.49
C PHE A 2 34.61 21.41 -59.55
N SER A 3 35.26 20.93 -58.49
CA SER A 3 34.64 20.83 -57.17
C SER A 3 35.74 21.17 -56.14
N CYS A 4 35.82 22.45 -55.78
CA CYS A 4 36.45 22.89 -54.55
C CYS A 4 35.35 22.90 -53.48
N GLY A 5 35.45 22.02 -52.50
CA GLY A 5 34.55 21.95 -51.35
C GLY A 5 35.31 22.18 -50.05
N GLU A 6 35.19 23.42 -49.56
CA GLU A 6 35.18 23.85 -48.15
C GLU A 6 36.46 23.72 -47.29
N ALA A 7 37.29 24.76 -47.44
CA ALA A 7 37.88 25.59 -46.38
C ALA A 7 38.09 24.97 -44.98
N VAL A 8 39.30 24.43 -44.80
CA VAL A 8 39.95 24.34 -43.49
C VAL A 8 40.50 25.72 -43.13
N TRP A 9 40.08 26.24 -41.97
CA TRP A 9 40.53 27.53 -41.46
C TRP A 9 41.99 27.48 -41.01
N GLN A 10 42.72 28.49 -41.50
CA GLN A 10 43.90 29.13 -40.92
C GLN A 10 45.24 28.43 -41.07
N GLY A 11 45.90 28.78 -42.18
CA GLY A 11 47.21 29.43 -42.07
C GLY A 11 48.37 28.73 -42.75
N GLU A 12 48.43 28.76 -44.09
CA GLU A 12 49.71 28.56 -44.76
C GLU A 12 49.84 29.52 -45.95
N LEU A 13 50.65 30.57 -45.75
CA LEU A 13 51.21 31.38 -46.82
C LEU A 13 52.43 30.62 -47.34
N VAL A 14 52.35 30.11 -48.56
CA VAL A 14 53.50 29.54 -49.25
C VAL A 14 54.39 30.69 -49.74
N CYS A 15 55.61 30.77 -49.24
CA CYS A 15 56.72 31.42 -49.92
C CYS A 15 57.85 30.40 -50.09
N ASP A 16 58.25 30.27 -51.35
CA ASP A 16 59.35 29.52 -51.93
C ASP A 16 60.66 29.69 -51.16
N GLY A 17 61.40 28.59 -50.91
CA GLY A 17 62.74 28.63 -50.34
C GLY A 17 63.07 27.54 -49.32
N ASP A 18 63.52 26.40 -49.83
CA ASP A 18 64.61 25.53 -49.33
C ASP A 18 64.57 24.91 -47.91
N LEU A 19 64.89 23.60 -47.87
CA LEU A 19 64.97 22.65 -46.74
C LEU A 19 63.69 22.29 -45.97
N SER A 20 62.98 21.27 -46.43
CA SER A 20 62.09 20.46 -45.57
C SER A 20 62.89 19.35 -44.87
N VAL A 21 63.32 19.63 -43.63
CA VAL A 21 63.85 18.58 -42.73
C VAL A 21 62.68 17.71 -42.31
N THR A 22 62.57 16.50 -42.88
CA THR A 22 61.59 15.51 -42.42
C THR A 22 62.08 14.86 -41.13
N ALA A 23 61.59 15.35 -39.99
CA ALA A 23 61.82 14.68 -38.71
C ALA A 23 61.04 13.35 -38.69
N HIS A 24 61.72 12.23 -38.97
CA HIS A 24 61.11 10.90 -38.86
C HIS A 24 61.13 10.47 -37.39
N TRP A 25 60.03 10.70 -36.67
CA TRP A 25 59.87 10.17 -35.32
C TRP A 25 59.58 8.67 -35.40
N ARG A 26 60.60 7.81 -35.24
CA ARG A 26 60.37 6.37 -34.99
C ARG A 26 59.75 6.22 -33.60
N ARG A 27 58.43 6.00 -33.54
CA ARG A 27 57.79 5.47 -32.32
C ARG A 27 58.27 4.04 -32.13
N ASN A 28 59.19 3.82 -31.19
CA ASN A 28 59.43 2.48 -30.67
C ASN A 28 58.21 2.08 -29.84
N VAL A 29 57.28 1.33 -30.45
CA VAL A 29 56.18 0.72 -29.73
C VAL A 29 56.77 -0.41 -28.88
N VAL A 30 56.98 -0.13 -27.60
CA VAL A 30 57.29 -1.18 -26.61
C VAL A 30 56.04 -2.05 -26.51
N GLN A 31 56.04 -3.21 -27.17
CA GLN A 31 55.01 -4.22 -26.98
C GLN A 31 55.14 -4.75 -25.55
N SER A 32 54.32 -4.24 -24.64
CA SER A 32 54.17 -4.83 -23.32
C SER A 32 53.46 -6.16 -23.48
N ASN A 33 54.10 -7.25 -23.05
CA ASN A 33 53.42 -8.53 -22.92
C ASN A 33 52.34 -8.36 -21.85
N VAL A 34 51.07 -8.35 -22.26
CA VAL A 34 49.95 -8.45 -21.32
C VAL A 34 50.04 -9.82 -20.67
N VAL A 35 50.49 -9.86 -19.42
CA VAL A 35 50.54 -11.09 -18.63
C VAL A 35 49.11 -11.63 -18.54
N GLN A 36 48.84 -12.75 -19.21
CA GLN A 36 47.56 -13.44 -19.06
C GLN A 36 47.47 -14.01 -17.64
N GLN A 37 46.60 -13.41 -16.81
CA GLN A 37 46.30 -13.86 -15.45
C GLN A 37 45.45 -15.15 -15.50
N GLY A 38 46.09 -16.29 -15.77
CA GLY A 38 45.43 -17.60 -15.92
C GLY A 38 45.26 -18.41 -14.63
N GLY A 39 45.45 -17.81 -13.45
CA GLY A 39 45.66 -18.57 -12.21
C GLY A 39 44.52 -18.61 -11.17
N PHE A 40 43.50 -17.74 -11.27
CA PHE A 40 42.51 -17.56 -10.18
C PHE A 40 41.04 -17.73 -10.60
N THR A 41 40.75 -18.11 -11.85
CA THR A 41 39.38 -18.12 -12.39
C THR A 41 38.43 -19.13 -11.72
N LEU A 42 38.97 -20.27 -11.26
CA LEU A 42 38.15 -21.32 -10.65
C LEU A 42 37.70 -20.94 -9.24
N ILE A 43 38.59 -20.41 -8.39
CA ILE A 43 38.23 -19.93 -7.05
C ILE A 43 37.38 -18.66 -7.12
N GLU A 44 37.61 -17.79 -8.11
CA GLU A 44 36.79 -16.59 -8.35
C GLU A 44 35.34 -16.96 -8.68
N GLY A 45 35.11 -17.96 -9.53
CA GLY A 45 33.76 -18.46 -9.83
C GLY A 45 33.09 -19.13 -8.63
N MET A 46 33.84 -19.90 -7.84
CA MET A 46 33.31 -20.53 -6.61
C MET A 46 32.91 -19.49 -5.56
N VAL A 47 33.75 -18.48 -5.33
CA VAL A 47 33.43 -17.39 -4.41
C VAL A 47 32.27 -16.53 -4.95
N ALA A 48 32.22 -16.24 -6.25
CA ALA A 48 31.13 -15.50 -6.87
C ALA A 48 29.78 -16.23 -6.74
N SER A 49 29.75 -17.53 -7.01
CA SER A 49 28.54 -18.36 -6.83
C SER A 49 28.12 -18.48 -5.37
N ALA A 50 29.05 -18.56 -4.43
CA ALA A 50 28.74 -18.55 -3.00
C ALA A 50 28.08 -17.22 -2.57
N ILE A 51 28.64 -16.08 -2.99
CA ILE A 51 28.07 -14.75 -2.73
C ILE A 51 26.69 -14.62 -3.37
N LEU A 52 26.52 -15.09 -4.62
CA LEU A 52 25.24 -15.07 -5.33
C LEU A 52 24.17 -15.90 -4.61
N ALA A 53 24.52 -17.11 -4.15
CA ALA A 53 23.61 -17.99 -3.42
C ALA A 53 23.09 -17.33 -2.14
N VAL A 54 23.98 -16.68 -1.37
CA VAL A 54 23.59 -15.93 -0.16
C VAL A 54 22.68 -14.75 -0.53
N GLY A 55 22.99 -14.01 -1.60
CA GLY A 55 22.16 -12.91 -2.08
C GLY A 55 20.74 -13.35 -2.49
N LEU A 56 20.61 -14.48 -3.18
CA LEU A 56 19.30 -15.04 -3.56
C LEU A 56 18.50 -15.52 -2.35
N LEU A 57 19.15 -16.08 -1.33
CA LEU A 57 18.50 -16.46 -0.07
C LEU A 57 17.95 -15.22 0.66
N ALA A 58 18.72 -14.13 0.71
CA ALA A 58 18.27 -12.87 1.28
C ALA A 58 17.04 -12.30 0.55
N LEU A 59 17.04 -12.34 -0.79
CA LEU A 59 15.90 -11.91 -1.62
C LEU A 59 14.66 -12.78 -1.39
N ALA A 60 14.81 -14.10 -1.23
CA ALA A 60 13.70 -14.99 -0.93
C ALA A 60 13.07 -14.68 0.44
N GLY A 61 13.89 -14.38 1.45
CA GLY A 61 13.40 -13.95 2.76
C GLY A 61 12.58 -12.65 2.71
N MET A 62 13.06 -11.65 1.97
CA MET A 62 12.34 -10.39 1.79
C MET A 62 10.99 -10.56 1.06
N GLN A 63 10.92 -11.47 0.08
CA GLN A 63 9.67 -11.77 -0.62
C GLN A 63 8.60 -12.27 0.35
N GLY A 64 8.94 -13.20 1.25
CA GLY A 64 8.00 -13.69 2.28
C GLY A 64 7.44 -12.59 3.17
N ILE A 65 8.29 -11.66 3.61
CA ILE A 65 7.89 -10.51 4.44
C ILE A 65 6.95 -9.57 3.66
N SER A 66 7.28 -9.27 2.40
CA SER A 66 6.48 -8.41 1.52
C SER A 66 5.06 -8.97 1.30
N LEU A 67 4.93 -10.28 1.04
CA LEU A 67 3.61 -10.92 0.90
C LEU A 67 2.76 -10.77 2.17
N GLY A 68 3.34 -11.03 3.34
CA GLY A 68 2.63 -10.90 4.61
C GLY A 68 2.14 -9.47 4.86
N GLY A 69 2.99 -8.47 4.56
CA GLY A 69 2.63 -7.06 4.63
C GLY A 69 1.46 -6.69 3.71
N ASN A 70 1.51 -7.15 2.45
CA ASN A 70 0.46 -6.90 1.46
C ASN A 70 -0.89 -7.51 1.87
N ILE A 71 -0.90 -8.72 2.43
CA ILE A 71 -2.11 -9.37 2.93
C ILE A 71 -2.71 -8.54 4.07
N SER A 72 -1.91 -8.18 5.08
CA SER A 72 -2.39 -7.38 6.21
C SER A 72 -2.94 -6.01 5.79
N ALA A 73 -2.31 -5.37 4.80
CA ALA A 73 -2.77 -4.09 4.26
C ALA A 73 -4.11 -4.25 3.52
N ASN A 74 -4.24 -5.29 2.68
CA ASN A 74 -5.48 -5.61 1.98
C ASN A 74 -6.63 -5.95 2.96
N GLU A 75 -6.37 -6.74 4.00
CA GLU A 75 -7.35 -7.03 5.06
C GLU A 75 -7.81 -5.75 5.77
N SER A 76 -6.87 -4.88 6.15
CA SER A 76 -7.19 -3.62 6.85
C SER A 76 -7.99 -2.66 5.96
N GLY A 77 -7.68 -2.61 4.66
CA GLY A 77 -8.43 -1.85 3.66
C GLY A 77 -9.87 -2.38 3.49
N ARG A 78 -10.04 -3.70 3.39
CA ARG A 78 -11.38 -4.33 3.34
C ARG A 78 -12.20 -3.99 4.57
N VAL A 79 -11.62 -4.11 5.76
CA VAL A 79 -12.32 -3.79 7.01
C VAL A 79 -12.71 -2.32 7.08
N THR A 80 -11.82 -1.42 6.67
CA THR A 80 -12.10 0.01 6.60
C THR A 80 -13.31 0.29 5.70
N ASN A 81 -13.36 -0.33 4.52
CA ASN A 81 -14.50 -0.19 3.62
C ASN A 81 -15.81 -0.73 4.24
N ILE A 82 -15.75 -1.89 4.90
CA ILE A 82 -16.92 -2.51 5.56
C ILE A 82 -17.44 -1.63 6.71
N ALA A 83 -16.54 -1.04 7.50
CA ALA A 83 -16.91 -0.18 8.61
C ALA A 83 -17.47 1.16 8.12
N SER A 84 -16.87 1.74 7.08
CA SER A 84 -17.36 2.96 6.43
C SER A 84 -18.75 2.78 5.81
N ASP A 85 -19.01 1.64 5.14
CA ASP A 85 -20.34 1.33 4.58
C ASP A 85 -21.44 1.39 5.66
N MET A 86 -21.23 0.74 6.82
CA MET A 86 -22.21 0.83 7.92
C MET A 86 -22.31 2.24 8.50
N MET A 87 -21.20 2.96 8.62
CA MET A 87 -21.23 4.34 9.10
C MET A 87 -22.07 5.25 8.18
N GLU A 88 -21.95 5.08 6.86
CA GLU A 88 -22.73 5.82 5.87
C GLU A 88 -24.22 5.47 5.92
N ARG A 89 -24.57 4.19 6.12
CA ARG A 89 -25.96 3.76 6.33
C ARG A 89 -26.59 4.42 7.56
N ILE A 90 -25.87 4.46 8.67
CA ILE A 90 -26.37 5.11 9.91
C ILE A 90 -26.48 6.63 9.71
N LYS A 91 -25.54 7.25 9.00
CA LYS A 91 -25.62 8.68 8.63
C LYS A 91 -26.85 8.98 7.79
N PHE A 92 -27.18 8.10 6.84
CA PHE A 92 -28.36 8.25 6.00
C PHE A 92 -29.66 8.12 6.81
N ASN A 93 -29.70 7.20 7.79
CA ASN A 93 -30.84 7.00 8.69
C ASN A 93 -30.59 7.63 10.08
N ARG A 94 -30.06 8.85 10.12
CA ARG A 94 -29.65 9.52 11.36
C ARG A 94 -30.79 9.75 12.35
N THR A 95 -32.02 9.98 11.86
CA THR A 95 -33.21 10.17 12.70
C THR A 95 -33.50 8.94 13.57
N ASN A 96 -33.22 7.74 13.07
CA ASN A 96 -33.45 6.48 13.78
C ASN A 96 -32.14 5.85 14.26
N ALA A 97 -31.08 6.63 14.51
CA ALA A 97 -29.76 6.12 14.92
C ALA A 97 -29.83 5.16 16.12
N LEU A 98 -30.72 5.40 17.09
CA LEU A 98 -30.94 4.51 18.24
C LEU A 98 -31.39 3.09 17.85
N SER A 99 -31.98 2.90 16.68
CA SER A 99 -32.40 1.59 16.19
C SER A 99 -31.24 0.66 15.86
N TYR A 100 -30.04 1.22 15.65
CA TYR A 100 -28.80 0.48 15.42
C TYR A 100 -28.06 0.16 16.73
N GLN A 101 -28.61 0.52 17.89
CA GLN A 101 -27.99 0.25 19.18
C GLN A 101 -27.77 -1.24 19.40
N SER A 102 -26.57 -1.59 19.87
CA SER A 102 -26.18 -2.97 20.21
C SER A 102 -26.28 -3.94 19.03
N LEU A 103 -26.24 -3.45 17.80
CA LEU A 103 -26.18 -4.28 16.61
C LEU A 103 -24.89 -5.11 16.64
N ASN A 104 -24.99 -6.41 16.44
CA ASN A 104 -23.86 -7.32 16.38
C ASN A 104 -24.09 -8.39 15.31
N THR A 105 -23.20 -8.49 14.32
CA THR A 105 -23.36 -9.41 13.20
C THR A 105 -23.30 -10.90 13.58
N THR A 106 -22.76 -11.25 14.75
CA THR A 106 -22.68 -12.64 15.24
C THR A 106 -24.04 -13.17 15.71
N VAL A 107 -24.83 -12.34 16.37
CA VAL A 107 -26.21 -12.67 16.79
C VAL A 107 -27.25 -12.26 15.75
N GLY A 108 -26.77 -11.68 14.64
CA GLY A 108 -27.57 -11.13 13.57
C GLY A 108 -28.36 -9.89 13.97
N CYS A 109 -29.34 -9.55 13.15
CA CYS A 109 -30.07 -8.29 13.30
C CYS A 109 -31.20 -8.31 14.34
N ALA A 110 -31.29 -9.37 15.16
CA ALA A 110 -32.43 -9.62 16.05
C ALA A 110 -32.78 -8.46 16.98
N GLY A 111 -31.79 -7.67 17.42
CA GLY A 111 -31.97 -6.52 18.32
C GLY A 111 -32.64 -5.29 17.71
N ILE A 112 -32.81 -5.22 16.38
CA ILE A 112 -33.43 -4.05 15.72
C ILE A 112 -34.96 -4.21 15.71
N PRO A 113 -35.76 -3.24 16.18
CA PRO A 113 -37.22 -3.36 16.17
C PRO A 113 -37.78 -3.68 14.77
N ALA A 114 -38.77 -4.57 14.65
CA ALA A 114 -39.34 -4.96 13.36
C ALA A 114 -40.02 -3.78 12.62
N ALA A 115 -40.47 -2.76 13.36
CA ALA A 115 -41.00 -1.53 12.80
C ALA A 115 -39.94 -0.70 12.04
N GLN A 116 -38.65 -0.91 12.32
CA GLN A 116 -37.54 -0.17 11.74
C GLN A 116 -36.99 -0.93 10.52
N VAL A 117 -37.78 -0.96 9.45
CA VAL A 117 -37.52 -1.75 8.23
C VAL A 117 -36.18 -1.35 7.58
N MET A 118 -35.85 -0.06 7.54
CA MET A 118 -34.60 0.45 6.97
C MET A 118 -33.38 -0.05 7.75
N ALA A 119 -33.34 0.18 9.07
CA ALA A 119 -32.24 -0.27 9.92
C ALA A 119 -32.07 -1.80 9.91
N ARG A 120 -33.18 -2.54 9.83
CA ARG A 120 -33.15 -3.99 9.69
C ARG A 120 -32.53 -4.42 8.35
N GLY A 121 -32.91 -3.78 7.25
CA GLY A 121 -32.34 -4.03 5.93
C GLY A 121 -30.83 -3.74 5.88
N ASP A 122 -30.40 -2.60 6.43
CA ASP A 122 -28.99 -2.22 6.52
C ASP A 122 -28.17 -3.25 7.28
N CYS A 123 -28.68 -3.70 8.43
CA CYS A 123 -28.01 -4.72 9.21
C CYS A 123 -27.86 -6.03 8.44
N LEU A 124 -28.89 -6.48 7.73
CA LEU A 124 -28.84 -7.73 6.98
C LEU A 124 -27.85 -7.64 5.81
N GLN A 125 -27.84 -6.53 5.09
CA GLN A 125 -26.89 -6.28 4.01
C GLN A 125 -25.45 -6.18 4.54
N TRP A 126 -25.24 -5.48 5.65
CA TRP A 126 -23.93 -5.36 6.26
C TRP A 126 -23.42 -6.68 6.83
N GLN A 127 -24.29 -7.47 7.46
CA GLN A 127 -23.96 -8.82 7.92
C GLN A 127 -23.54 -9.71 6.74
N ALA A 128 -24.25 -9.65 5.61
CA ALA A 128 -23.87 -10.36 4.39
C ALA A 128 -22.52 -9.89 3.85
N LEU A 129 -22.24 -8.58 3.88
CA LEU A 129 -20.95 -8.00 3.47
C LEU A 129 -19.80 -8.49 4.37
N VAL A 130 -20.00 -8.49 5.70
CA VAL A 130 -19.01 -9.00 6.66
C VAL A 130 -18.74 -10.49 6.41
N ASN A 131 -19.78 -11.29 6.19
CA ASN A 131 -19.65 -12.74 5.96
C ASN A 131 -18.98 -13.07 4.61
N THR A 132 -19.18 -12.25 3.58
CA THR A 132 -18.60 -12.47 2.24
C THR A 132 -17.22 -11.81 2.04
N SER A 133 -16.72 -11.08 3.05
CA SER A 133 -15.45 -10.34 3.00
C SER A 133 -14.18 -11.20 2.82
N GLY A 134 -14.28 -12.51 3.08
CA GLY A 134 -13.15 -13.44 3.11
C GLY A 134 -12.23 -13.27 4.32
N LEU A 135 -12.61 -12.43 5.28
CA LEU A 135 -11.88 -12.22 6.53
C LEU A 135 -12.24 -13.31 7.54
N THR A 136 -11.24 -13.94 8.12
CA THR A 136 -11.46 -15.00 9.13
C THR A 136 -11.94 -14.37 10.44
N THR A 137 -13.04 -14.88 11.00
CA THR A 137 -13.68 -14.41 12.25
C THR A 137 -14.16 -12.95 12.26
N ALA A 138 -14.40 -12.37 11.08
CA ALA A 138 -14.89 -10.99 11.01
C ALA A 138 -16.24 -10.82 11.71
N ARG A 139 -16.32 -9.82 12.58
CA ARG A 139 -17.55 -9.44 13.29
C ARG A 139 -17.66 -7.94 13.37
N GLY A 140 -18.87 -7.43 13.17
CA GLY A 140 -19.19 -6.02 13.23
C GLY A 140 -20.12 -5.72 14.39
N THR A 141 -19.85 -4.65 15.13
CA THR A 141 -20.72 -4.16 16.20
C THR A 141 -20.97 -2.66 16.08
N VAL A 142 -22.16 -2.21 16.49
CA VAL A 142 -22.51 -0.80 16.56
C VAL A 142 -22.96 -0.44 17.97
N ALA A 143 -22.43 0.66 18.49
CA ALA A 143 -22.85 1.28 19.74
C ALA A 143 -23.26 2.73 19.48
N VAL A 144 -24.37 3.14 20.07
CA VAL A 144 -25.00 4.46 19.91
C VAL A 144 -25.30 5.02 21.30
N VAL A 145 -24.69 6.15 21.62
CA VAL A 145 -24.85 6.79 22.94
C VAL A 145 -25.47 8.16 22.73
N ARG A 146 -26.53 8.49 23.49
CA ARG A 146 -27.04 9.86 23.55
C ARG A 146 -26.02 10.75 24.25
N LEU A 147 -25.67 11.87 23.62
CA LEU A 147 -24.76 12.87 24.19
C LEU A 147 -25.50 13.96 24.97
N ASP A 148 -26.74 14.26 24.56
CA ASP A 148 -27.57 15.28 25.19
C ASP A 148 -28.57 14.66 26.19
N ALA A 149 -28.97 15.44 27.19
CA ALA A 149 -30.01 15.05 28.15
C ALA A 149 -31.36 14.85 27.44
N ASP A 150 -32.17 13.92 27.95
CA ASP A 150 -33.49 13.58 27.41
C ASP A 150 -34.36 14.86 27.24
N PRO A 151 -35.01 15.09 26.06
CA PRO A 151 -35.76 16.31 25.77
C PRO A 151 -36.96 16.55 26.70
N THR A 152 -37.28 15.61 27.61
CA THR A 152 -38.33 15.71 28.63
C THR A 152 -38.23 16.92 29.58
N LEU A 153 -37.11 17.65 29.60
CA LEU A 153 -36.90 18.82 30.48
C LEU A 153 -36.96 20.19 29.78
N ASN A 154 -37.40 20.29 28.51
CA ASN A 154 -37.39 21.54 27.74
C ASN A 154 -36.02 22.26 27.55
N PRO A 155 -34.82 21.62 27.58
CA PRO A 155 -33.63 22.27 27.05
C PRO A 155 -33.65 22.24 25.51
N VAL A 156 -33.32 23.34 24.85
CA VAL A 156 -33.01 23.35 23.41
C VAL A 156 -31.72 22.55 23.24
N THR A 157 -31.85 21.28 22.85
CA THR A 157 -30.72 20.39 22.58
C THR A 157 -30.69 20.06 21.09
N LEU A 158 -29.51 19.67 20.61
CA LEU A 158 -29.32 19.21 19.24
C LEU A 158 -29.63 17.71 19.08
N ASN A 159 -30.13 17.07 20.15
CA ASN A 159 -30.44 15.63 20.24
C ASN A 159 -29.33 14.75 19.65
N GLN A 160 -28.07 15.05 20.02
CA GLN A 160 -26.90 14.42 19.41
C GLN A 160 -26.69 12.98 19.89
N PHE A 161 -26.24 12.13 18.97
CA PHE A 161 -25.84 10.75 19.21
C PHE A 161 -24.38 10.54 18.82
N LEU A 162 -23.60 9.92 19.71
CA LEU A 162 -22.30 9.36 19.38
C LEU A 162 -22.51 7.95 18.83
N VAL A 163 -22.19 7.75 17.55
CA VAL A 163 -22.22 6.44 16.91
C VAL A 163 -20.81 5.91 16.80
N THR A 164 -20.62 4.68 17.26
CA THR A 164 -19.36 3.93 17.20
C THR A 164 -19.59 2.64 16.42
N VAL A 165 -18.94 2.51 15.28
CA VAL A 165 -18.92 1.28 14.47
C VAL A 165 -17.57 0.62 14.66
N SER A 166 -17.58 -0.62 15.14
CA SER A 166 -16.36 -1.41 15.35
C SER A 166 -16.42 -2.69 14.54
N VAL A 167 -15.36 -3.00 13.80
CA VAL A 167 -15.19 -4.27 13.08
C VAL A 167 -13.94 -4.96 13.61
N PHE A 168 -14.11 -6.21 14.03
CA PHE A 168 -13.05 -7.06 14.56
C PHE A 168 -12.72 -8.15 13.55
N TRP A 169 -11.45 -8.49 13.42
CA TRP A 169 -10.97 -9.60 12.59
C TRP A 169 -9.65 -10.15 13.14
N THR A 170 -9.28 -11.37 12.76
CA THR A 170 -7.95 -11.92 13.07
C THR A 170 -7.11 -11.94 11.79
N ALA A 171 -5.89 -11.40 11.86
CA ALA A 171 -4.96 -11.45 10.74
C ALA A 171 -4.35 -12.85 10.64
N ASN A 172 -4.53 -13.52 9.49
CA ASN A 172 -4.20 -14.92 9.26
C ASN A 172 -4.97 -15.90 10.17
N ALA A 173 -5.52 -16.98 9.60
CA ALA A 173 -6.27 -18.01 10.32
C ALA A 173 -5.39 -18.92 11.21
N GLN A 174 -4.27 -18.41 11.72
CA GLN A 174 -3.36 -19.12 12.59
C GLN A 174 -3.90 -19.06 14.02
N SER A 175 -4.08 -20.23 14.62
CA SER A 175 -4.50 -20.39 16.01
C SER A 175 -3.59 -19.58 16.95
N GLY A 176 -4.11 -18.48 17.52
CA GLY A 176 -3.38 -17.58 18.41
C GLY A 176 -3.04 -16.19 17.84
N ALA A 177 -3.43 -15.87 16.60
CA ALA A 177 -3.25 -14.53 16.05
C ALA A 177 -4.02 -13.47 16.87
N PRO A 178 -3.42 -12.29 17.14
CA PRO A 178 -4.09 -11.23 17.89
C PRO A 178 -5.30 -10.69 17.11
N ALA A 179 -6.41 -10.49 17.80
CA ALA A 179 -7.58 -9.84 17.24
C ALA A 179 -7.26 -8.37 16.94
N LYS A 180 -7.51 -7.95 15.70
CA LYS A 180 -7.44 -6.56 15.25
C LYS A 180 -8.83 -5.96 15.24
N THR A 181 -8.90 -4.65 15.47
CA THR A 181 -10.16 -3.90 15.50
C THR A 181 -9.99 -2.57 14.79
N ALA A 182 -10.97 -2.20 13.96
CA ALA A 182 -11.09 -0.90 13.35
C ALA A 182 -12.34 -0.26 13.92
N THR A 183 -12.22 0.95 14.44
CA THR A 183 -13.32 1.66 15.08
C THR A 183 -13.48 3.03 14.45
N PHE A 184 -14.71 3.34 14.06
CA PHE A 184 -15.12 4.61 13.49
C PHE A 184 -16.12 5.25 14.44
N THR A 185 -15.88 6.50 14.79
CA THR A 185 -16.76 7.27 15.67
C THR A 185 -17.23 8.51 14.95
N THR A 186 -18.50 8.86 15.12
CA THR A 186 -19.06 10.10 14.58
C THR A 186 -20.19 10.60 15.46
N VAL A 187 -20.41 11.91 15.45
CA VAL A 187 -21.55 12.53 16.12
C VAL A 187 -22.60 12.86 15.08
N LEU A 188 -23.84 12.43 15.32
CA LEU A 188 -24.99 12.69 14.47
C LEU A 188 -26.01 13.52 15.24
N ALA A 189 -26.54 14.56 14.61
CA ALA A 189 -27.74 15.26 15.08
C ALA A 189 -28.89 14.91 14.12
N PRO A 190 -30.04 14.41 14.63
CA PRO A 190 -31.25 14.27 13.83
C PRO A 190 -31.75 15.66 13.44
N GLU A 191 -32.18 15.81 12.18
CA GLU A 191 -32.82 17.05 11.70
C GLU A 191 -34.22 17.26 12.28
#